data_AF-A0A652YRE1-F1
#
_entry.id   AF-A0A652YRE1-F1
#
_cell.length_a   1.000
_cell.length_b   1.000
_cell.length_c   1.000
_cell.angle_alpha   90.00
_cell.angle_beta   90.00
_cell.angle_gamma   90.00
#
_symmetry.space_group_name_H-M   'P 1'
#
loop_
_entity.id
_entity.type
_entity.pdbx_description
1 polymer ?
#
loop_
_entity_poly.entity_id
_entity_poly.type
_entity_poly.pdbx_seq_one_letter_code
_entity_poly.pdbx_strand_id
1 'polypeptide(L)'
;MIHPDNTNNQTNSVTTNGLRIPANSGRLRERALEIVCTLYRCSTDEAADLLVRHSQTNNLKVTSLIKALVALIDEDTSGTGYGNNNALASHFWLREIRNLSQAHRRSDHFHRHLVGA
;
A
#
# COMPACT_ATOMS: atom_id res chain seq x y z
N MET A 1 -36.31 31.63 -27.74
CA MET A 1 -34.86 31.44 -27.97
C MET A 1 -34.24 31.11 -26.63
N ILE A 2 -33.81 29.86 -26.47
CA ILE A 2 -33.09 29.34 -25.30
C ILE A 2 -31.61 29.64 -25.52
N HIS A 3 -30.90 30.17 -24.52
CA HIS A 3 -29.57 29.74 -24.04
C HIS A 3 -29.15 30.62 -22.84
N PRO A 4 -28.39 30.07 -21.88
CA PRO A 4 -28.66 30.23 -20.47
C PRO A 4 -27.58 30.99 -19.70
N ASP A 5 -27.99 31.39 -18.50
CA ASP A 5 -27.24 31.70 -17.28
C ASP A 5 -25.73 31.37 -17.32
N ASN A 6 -24.94 32.44 -17.43
CA ASN A 6 -23.51 32.44 -17.16
C ASN A 6 -23.32 32.97 -15.74
N THR A 7 -23.25 32.11 -14.74
CA THR A 7 -22.51 32.38 -13.52
C THR A 7 -21.96 31.06 -13.00
N ASN A 8 -20.68 30.85 -13.29
CA ASN A 8 -19.89 29.75 -12.76
C ASN A 8 -19.97 29.76 -11.23
N ASN A 9 -20.59 28.72 -10.68
CA ASN A 9 -20.52 28.37 -9.28
C ASN A 9 -19.09 27.89 -8.99
N GLN A 10 -18.17 28.84 -8.82
CA GLN A 10 -16.91 28.59 -8.13
C GLN A 10 -17.24 28.29 -6.67
N THR A 11 -17.54 27.03 -6.39
CA THR A 11 -17.48 26.51 -5.03
C THR A 11 -16.02 26.59 -4.61
N ASN A 12 -15.67 27.70 -3.95
CA ASN A 12 -14.45 27.86 -3.20
C ASN A 12 -14.40 26.78 -2.11
N SER A 13 -13.89 25.61 -2.48
CA SER A 13 -13.51 24.57 -1.53
C SER A 13 -12.29 25.08 -0.77
N VAL A 14 -12.59 25.65 0.40
CA VAL A 14 -11.76 25.84 1.60
C VAL A 14 -10.33 25.32 1.46
N THR A 15 -9.37 26.24 1.50
CA THR A 15 -7.94 25.96 1.61
C THR A 15 -7.63 25.41 3.00
N THR A 16 -7.84 24.11 3.22
CA THR A 16 -7.25 23.42 4.37
C THR A 16 -5.75 23.31 4.11
N ASN A 17 -4.95 24.01 4.94
CA ASN A 17 -3.50 23.82 5.08
C ASN A 17 -3.19 22.42 5.63
N GLY A 18 -3.49 21.40 4.84
CA GLY A 18 -3.13 20.01 5.09
C GLY A 18 -2.35 19.53 3.89
N LEU A 19 -1.14 19.06 4.14
CA LEU A 19 -0.23 18.38 3.22
C LEU A 19 -0.98 17.74 2.03
N ARG A 20 -1.00 18.44 0.88
CA ARG A 20 -1.71 18.00 -0.33
C ARG A 20 -0.97 16.79 -0.90
N ILE A 21 -1.30 15.59 -0.42
CA ILE A 21 -0.85 14.36 -1.03
C ILE A 21 -1.65 14.23 -2.34
N PRO A 22 -1.01 14.24 -3.54
CA PRO A 22 -1.72 14.28 -4.83
C PRO A 22 -2.73 13.13 -4.94
N ALA A 23 -3.92 13.35 -5.54
CA ALA A 23 -5.04 12.40 -5.52
C ALA A 23 -4.71 10.93 -5.92
N ASN A 24 -3.69 10.72 -6.77
CA ASN A 24 -3.21 9.36 -7.12
C ASN A 24 -2.52 8.63 -5.95
N SER A 25 -1.98 9.36 -4.98
CA SER A 25 -1.32 8.81 -3.80
C SER A 25 -2.30 8.22 -2.79
N GLY A 26 -3.54 8.71 -2.74
CA GLY A 26 -4.61 8.17 -1.89
C GLY A 26 -4.95 6.75 -2.32
N ARG A 27 -5.22 6.55 -3.61
CA ARG A 27 -5.50 5.23 -4.20
C ARG A 27 -4.35 4.24 -4.05
N LEU A 28 -3.11 4.67 -4.28
CA LEU A 28 -1.92 3.81 -4.08
C LEU A 28 -1.76 3.41 -2.60
N ARG A 29 -2.05 4.31 -1.68
CA ARG A 29 -1.99 4.03 -0.24
C ARG A 29 -3.08 3.05 0.17
N GLU A 30 -4.33 3.28 -0.24
CA GLU A 30 -5.46 2.37 0.01
C GLU A 30 -5.14 0.97 -0.52
N ARG A 31 -4.67 0.87 -1.77
CA ARG A 31 -4.29 -0.41 -2.37
C ARG A 31 -3.16 -1.11 -1.62
N ALA A 32 -2.11 -0.37 -1.24
CA ALA A 32 -1.04 -0.95 -0.43
C ALA A 32 -1.55 -1.46 0.93
N LEU A 33 -2.46 -0.74 1.58
CA LEU A 33 -3.05 -1.17 2.84
C LEU A 33 -3.87 -2.45 2.66
N GLU A 34 -4.68 -2.56 1.61
CA GLU A 34 -5.40 -3.81 1.29
C GLU A 34 -4.46 -5.01 1.12
N ILE A 35 -3.36 -4.81 0.39
CA ILE A 35 -2.33 -5.84 0.18
C ILE A 35 -1.70 -6.23 1.53
N VAL A 36 -1.31 -5.27 2.37
CA VAL A 36 -0.72 -5.54 3.69
C VAL A 36 -1.72 -6.25 4.60
N CYS A 37 -2.98 -5.81 4.66
CA CYS A 37 -4.04 -6.49 5.41
C CYS A 37 -4.15 -7.96 4.99
N THR A 38 -4.08 -8.24 3.69
CA THR A 38 -4.13 -9.60 3.15
C THR A 38 -2.89 -10.42 3.52
N LEU A 39 -1.70 -9.84 3.39
CA LEU A 39 -0.43 -10.51 3.67
C LEU A 39 -0.24 -10.84 5.16
N TYR A 40 -0.62 -9.93 6.05
CA TYR A 40 -0.45 -10.08 7.50
C TYR A 40 -1.71 -10.56 8.23
N ARG A 41 -2.85 -10.70 7.53
CA ARG A 41 -4.16 -11.05 8.10
C ARG A 41 -4.55 -10.11 9.24
N CYS A 42 -4.43 -8.81 9.01
CA CYS A 42 -4.65 -7.77 10.02
C CYS A 42 -5.65 -6.69 9.53
N SER A 43 -6.12 -5.86 10.47
CA SER A 43 -6.99 -4.72 10.17
C SER A 43 -6.26 -3.60 9.45
N THR A 44 -7.00 -2.64 8.90
CA THR A 44 -6.42 -1.50 8.16
C THR A 44 -5.55 -0.60 9.05
N ASP A 45 -5.96 -0.39 10.31
CA ASP A 45 -5.18 0.41 11.27
C ASP A 45 -3.86 -0.30 11.63
N GLU A 46 -3.90 -1.61 11.86
CA GLU A 46 -2.71 -2.42 12.10
C GLU A 46 -1.78 -2.46 10.88
N ALA A 47 -2.34 -2.54 9.67
CA ALA A 47 -1.56 -2.48 8.43
C ALA A 47 -0.85 -1.12 8.26
N ALA A 48 -1.51 -0.03 8.62
CA ALA A 48 -0.91 1.30 8.60
C ALA A 48 0.24 1.41 9.61
N ASP A 49 0.05 0.90 10.83
CA ASP A 49 1.09 0.85 11.85
C ASP A 49 2.27 -0.05 11.43
N LEU A 50 2.02 -1.21 10.82
CA LEU A 50 3.04 -2.10 10.26
C LEU A 50 3.89 -1.40 9.20
N LEU A 51 3.28 -0.64 8.28
CA LEU A 51 4.02 0.12 7.27
C LEU A 51 4.96 1.16 7.90
N VAL A 52 4.50 1.85 8.96
CA VAL A 52 5.33 2.80 9.70
C VAL A 52 6.46 2.09 10.44
N ARG A 53 6.18 0.98 11.11
CA ARG A 53 7.21 0.17 11.79
C ARG A 53 8.26 -0.35 10.82
N HIS A 54 7.86 -0.92 9.68
CA HIS A 54 8.80 -1.39 8.66
C HIS A 54 9.64 -0.24 8.09
N SER A 55 9.05 0.94 7.90
CA SER A 55 9.76 2.16 7.50
C SER A 55 10.85 2.53 8.51
N GLN A 56 10.52 2.56 9.80
CA GLN A 56 11.45 2.90 10.88
C GLN A 56 12.55 1.85 11.05
N THR A 57 12.19 0.56 11.12
CA THR A 57 13.13 -0.54 11.34
C THR A 57 14.13 -0.70 10.20
N ASN A 58 13.70 -0.46 8.95
CA ASN A 58 14.53 -0.68 7.77
C ASN A 58 15.10 0.61 7.18
N ASN A 59 14.85 1.77 7.81
CA ASN A 59 15.26 3.09 7.32
C ASN A 59 14.82 3.34 5.85
N LEU A 60 13.57 2.99 5.56
CA LEU A 60 12.96 3.16 4.24
C LEU A 60 11.82 4.15 4.33
N LYS A 61 11.57 4.94 3.27
CA LYS A 61 10.39 5.82 3.24
C LYS A 61 9.12 5.00 3.11
N VAL A 62 8.08 5.30 3.90
CA VAL A 62 6.74 4.69 3.78
C VAL A 62 6.22 4.77 2.33
N THR A 63 6.45 5.89 1.65
CA THR A 63 6.04 6.08 0.25
C THR A 63 6.79 5.17 -0.72
N SER A 64 8.06 4.84 -0.47
CA SER A 64 8.81 3.85 -1.24
C SER A 64 8.32 2.44 -0.97
N LEU A 65 7.98 2.11 0.28
CA LEU A 65 7.36 0.83 0.64
C LEU A 65 6.01 0.62 -0.06
N ILE A 66 5.13 1.63 -0.03
CA ILE A 66 3.82 1.61 -0.69
C ILE A 66 3.97 1.40 -2.20
N LYS A 67 4.80 2.22 -2.86
CA LYS A 67 5.00 2.14 -4.31
C LYS A 67 5.61 0.82 -4.73
N ALA A 68 6.61 0.33 -4.00
CA ALA A 68 7.25 -0.95 -4.29
C ALA A 68 6.29 -2.11 -4.11
N LEU A 69 5.48 -2.11 -3.04
CA LEU A 69 4.52 -3.18 -2.78
C LEU A 69 3.45 -3.27 -3.88
N VAL A 70 2.81 -2.15 -4.21
CA VAL A 70 1.77 -2.12 -5.25
C VAL A 70 2.36 -2.55 -6.60
N ALA A 71 3.54 -2.05 -6.96
CA ALA A 71 4.20 -2.44 -8.20
C ALA A 71 4.58 -3.93 -8.27
N LEU A 72 4.89 -4.56 -7.13
CA LEU A 72 5.23 -5.99 -7.07
C LEU A 72 4.00 -6.90 -7.22
N ILE A 73 2.82 -6.43 -6.83
CA ILE A 73 1.60 -7.26 -6.78
C ILE A 73 0.69 -7.01 -7.98
N ASP A 74 0.50 -5.76 -8.36
CA ASP A 74 -0.48 -5.39 -9.39
C ASP A 74 0.13 -5.34 -10.80
N GLU A 75 1.42 -5.70 -10.98
CA GLU A 75 2.14 -5.72 -12.27
C GLU A 75 1.77 -4.57 -13.23
N ASP A 76 2.07 -3.33 -12.86
CA ASP A 76 1.77 -2.19 -13.75
C ASP A 76 2.79 -2.13 -14.90
N THR A 77 2.42 -2.81 -16.00
CA THR A 77 3.14 -2.98 -17.27
C THR A 77 3.09 -1.69 -18.11
N SER A 78 3.30 -0.53 -17.49
CA SER A 78 3.36 0.76 -18.20
C SER A 78 4.61 1.56 -17.83
N GLY A 79 5.77 0.97 -18.12
CA GLY A 79 6.91 1.63 -18.77
C GLY A 79 7.52 2.90 -18.17
N THR A 80 7.14 3.34 -16.97
CA THR A 80 7.58 4.65 -16.47
C THR A 80 7.85 4.61 -14.97
N GLY A 81 9.11 4.37 -14.62
CA GLY A 81 9.64 4.80 -13.33
C GLY A 81 9.79 3.72 -12.26
N TYR A 82 10.48 2.62 -12.58
CA TYR A 82 11.40 2.02 -11.60
C TYR A 82 12.54 3.00 -11.35
N GLY A 83 12.25 4.14 -10.72
CA GLY A 83 13.28 5.01 -10.22
C GLY A 83 14.12 4.20 -9.24
N ASN A 84 15.44 4.32 -9.35
CA ASN A 84 16.47 3.69 -8.50
C ASN A 84 16.15 3.76 -6.98
N ASN A 85 15.27 4.68 -6.59
CA ASN A 85 14.80 4.97 -5.24
C ASN A 85 13.90 3.90 -4.58
N ASN A 86 13.42 2.88 -5.30
CA ASN A 86 12.55 1.84 -4.74
C ASN A 86 13.18 0.44 -4.65
N ALA A 87 14.40 0.24 -5.16
CA ALA A 87 15.02 -1.09 -5.22
C ALA A 87 15.13 -1.76 -3.84
N LEU A 88 15.56 -1.02 -2.81
CA LEU A 88 15.66 -1.54 -1.45
C LEU A 88 14.28 -1.91 -0.86
N ALA A 89 13.25 -1.12 -1.14
CA ALA A 89 11.88 -1.40 -0.71
C ALA A 89 11.32 -2.65 -1.42
N SER A 90 11.62 -2.85 -2.70
CA SER A 90 11.25 -4.07 -3.42
C SER A 90 11.96 -5.29 -2.85
N HIS A 91 13.27 -5.21 -2.57
CA HIS A 91 14.02 -6.29 -1.94
C HIS A 91 13.49 -6.64 -0.54
N PHE A 92 13.15 -5.61 0.25
CA PHE A 92 12.50 -5.80 1.54
C PHE A 92 11.21 -6.61 1.39
N TRP A 93 10.29 -6.20 0.50
CA TRP A 93 9.02 -6.89 0.32
C TRP A 93 9.17 -8.32 -0.20
N LEU A 94 10.07 -8.57 -1.14
CA LEU A 94 10.33 -9.92 -1.64
C LEU A 94 10.84 -10.86 -0.53
N ARG A 95 11.73 -10.36 0.34
CA ARG A 95 12.21 -11.12 1.50
C ARG A 95 11.08 -11.36 2.50
N GLU A 96 10.29 -10.34 2.78
CA GLU A 96 9.25 -10.38 3.79
C GLU A 96 8.07 -11.28 3.38
N ILE A 97 7.58 -11.18 2.15
CA ILE A 97 6.54 -12.06 1.60
C ILE A 97 6.99 -13.52 1.64
N ARG A 98 8.27 -13.78 1.32
CA ARG A 98 8.84 -15.13 1.43
C ARG A 98 8.83 -15.63 2.87
N ASN A 99 9.21 -14.78 3.83
CA ASN A 99 9.22 -15.12 5.25
C ASN A 99 7.80 -15.42 5.77
N LEU A 100 6.83 -14.57 5.45
CA LEU A 100 5.42 -14.76 5.79
C LEU A 100 4.85 -16.05 5.19
N SER A 101 5.18 -16.35 3.93
CA SER A 101 4.75 -17.59 3.28
C SER A 101 5.27 -18.84 4.02
N GLN A 102 6.54 -18.82 4.48
CA GLN A 102 7.11 -19.92 5.26
C GLN A 102 6.44 -20.04 6.64
N ALA A 103 6.19 -18.92 7.31
CA ALA A 103 5.50 -18.90 8.60
C ALA A 103 4.07 -19.47 8.48
N HIS A 104 3.32 -19.06 7.46
CA HIS A 104 1.98 -19.55 7.20
C HIS A 104 1.94 -21.04 6.88
N ARG A 105 2.88 -21.57 6.08
CA ARG A 105 2.97 -23.00 5.80
C ARG A 105 3.23 -23.83 7.06
N ARG A 106 4.09 -23.34 7.95
CA ARG A 106 4.34 -24.02 9.23
C ARG A 106 3.09 -24.03 10.10
N SER A 107 2.43 -22.88 10.23
CA SER A 107 1.17 -22.78 10.99
C SER A 107 0.07 -23.69 10.44
N ASP A 108 -0.12 -23.75 9.12
CA ASP A 108 -1.13 -24.61 8.49
C ASP A 108 -0.82 -26.11 8.66
N HIS A 109 0.46 -26.48 8.55
CA HIS A 109 0.91 -27.85 8.80
C HIS A 109 0.59 -28.27 10.24
N PHE A 110 0.90 -27.45 11.24
CA PHE A 110 0.56 -27.75 12.63
C PHE A 110 -0.96 -27.82 12.86
N HIS A 111 -1.74 -26.95 12.21
CA HIS A 111 -3.21 -26.98 12.33
C HIS A 111 -3.82 -28.27 11.79
N ARG A 112 -3.31 -28.81 10.67
CA ARG A 112 -3.78 -30.10 10.12
C ARG A 112 -3.45 -31.29 11.03
N HIS A 113 -2.29 -31.28 11.68
CA HIS A 113 -1.90 -32.36 12.60
C HIS A 113 -2.71 -32.36 13.89
N LEU A 114 -3.21 -31.20 14.35
CA LEU A 114 -4.00 -31.10 15.58
C LEU A 114 -5.50 -31.37 15.39
N VAL A 115 -6.04 -31.17 14.19
CA VAL A 115 -7.48 -31.39 13.89
C VAL A 115 -7.75 -32.81 13.37
N GLY A 116 -6.71 -33.56 13.01
CA GLY A 116 -6.83 -34.92 12.44
C GLY A 116 -6.55 -36.09 13.39
N ALA A 117 -6.39 -35.85 14.69
CA ALA A 117 -6.20 -36.88 15.73
C ALA A 117 -7.46 -37.03 16.58
#